data_AF-C0PM61-F1
#
_entry.id   AF-C0PM61-F1
#
_cell.length_a   1.000
_cell.length_b   1.000
_cell.length_c   1.000
_cell.angle_alpha   90.00
_cell.angle_beta   90.00
_cell.angle_gamma   90.00
#
_symmetry.space_group_name_H-M   'P 1'
#
loop_
_entity.id
_entity.type
_entity.pdbx_description
1 polymer ?
#
loop_
_entity_poly.entity_id
_entity_poly.type
_entity_poly.pdbx_seq_one_letter_code
_entity_poly.pdbx_strand_id
1 'polypeptide(L)'
;MESGAKGCEVIVSGKLRAQRAKSMKFKDGYMISSGQPVNEYIDSAVRHVLLRQGVLGIKVKIMLDWDPKGKVGPITPLPDLVTIHTPKDEDEPRPPVLAPPEV
;
A
#
# COMPACT_ATOMS: atom_id res chain seq x y z
N MET A 1 10.09 -0.53 -5.65
CA MET A 1 9.68 0.06 -4.35
C MET A 1 9.97 1.55 -4.27
N GLU A 2 11.02 2.05 -4.91
CA GLU A 2 11.44 3.46 -4.88
C GLU A 2 10.33 4.48 -5.20
N SER A 3 9.33 4.10 -6.00
CA SER A 3 8.15 4.94 -6.30
C SER A 3 7.08 4.98 -5.19
N GLY A 4 7.37 4.48 -3.99
CA GLY A 4 6.45 4.55 -2.83
C GLY A 4 5.35 3.48 -2.80
N ALA A 5 5.51 2.38 -3.53
CA ALA A 5 4.58 1.25 -3.42
C ALA A 5 4.86 0.43 -2.16
N LYS A 6 3.80 0.05 -1.43
CA LYS A 6 3.90 -0.74 -0.19
C LYS A 6 4.34 -2.19 -0.42
N GLY A 7 4.03 -2.72 -1.60
CA GLY A 7 4.51 -4.02 -2.04
C GLY A 7 4.26 -4.28 -3.51
N CYS A 8 4.98 -5.25 -4.07
CA CYS A 8 4.81 -5.67 -5.45
C CYS A 8 4.93 -7.19 -5.59
N GLU A 9 4.17 -7.75 -6.54
CA GLU A 9 4.26 -9.13 -6.97
C GLU A 9 4.32 -9.17 -8.50
N VAL A 10 5.42 -9.73 -9.02
CA VAL A 10 5.63 -9.94 -10.45
C VAL A 10 5.68 -11.43 -10.72
N ILE A 11 4.76 -11.92 -11.54
CA ILE A 11 4.68 -13.31 -11.96
C ILE A 11 5.01 -13.37 -13.45
N VAL A 12 6.08 -14.08 -13.78
CA VAL A 12 6.45 -14.39 -15.17
C VAL A 12 6.12 -15.86 -15.40
N SER A 13 5.24 -16.14 -16.36
CA SER A 13 4.81 -17.49 -16.73
C SER A 13 5.11 -17.79 -18.19
N GLY A 14 5.50 -19.02 -18.47
CA GLY A 14 5.68 -19.52 -19.83
C GLY A 14 6.94 -20.35 -20.00
N LYS A 15 7.39 -20.50 -21.25
CA LYS A 15 8.58 -21.28 -21.61
C LYS A 15 9.84 -20.44 -21.40
N LEU A 16 10.36 -20.45 -20.17
CA LEU A 16 11.51 -19.62 -19.78
C LEU A 16 12.85 -20.18 -20.28
N ARG A 17 13.13 -21.45 -19.96
CA ARG A 17 14.43 -22.10 -20.28
C ARG A 17 14.28 -23.44 -21.00
N ALA A 18 13.12 -24.09 -20.87
CA ALA A 18 12.80 -25.39 -21.44
C ALA A 18 11.43 -25.36 -22.12
N GLN A 19 11.06 -26.43 -22.84
CA GLN A 19 9.77 -26.54 -23.51
C GLN A 19 8.57 -26.60 -22.55
N ARG A 20 8.79 -27.00 -21.30
CA ARG A 20 7.76 -27.01 -20.25
C ARG A 20 7.56 -25.61 -19.68
N ALA A 21 6.32 -25.17 -19.55
CA ALA A 21 6.00 -23.91 -18.90
C ALA A 21 6.41 -23.93 -17.42
N LYS A 22 7.01 -22.84 -16.97
CA LYS A 22 7.36 -22.58 -15.56
C LYS A 22 6.83 -21.19 -15.20
N SER A 23 6.47 -21.02 -13.93
CA SER A 23 6.14 -19.71 -13.37
C SER A 23 7.20 -19.32 -12.35
N MET A 24 7.76 -18.12 -12.51
CA MET A 24 8.62 -17.47 -11.54
C MET A 24 7.80 -16.38 -10.88
N LYS A 25 7.70 -16.43 -9.55
CA LYS A 25 7.01 -15.41 -8.75
C LYS A 25 8.07 -14.65 -7.97
N PHE A 26 8.10 -13.34 -8.17
CA PHE A 26 8.91 -12.41 -7.41
C PHE A 26 7.94 -11.60 -6.55
N LYS A 27 8.12 -11.63 -5.23
CA LYS A 27 7.30 -10.88 -4.29
C LYS A 27 8.24 -10.06 -3.42
N ASP A 28 7.86 -8.82 -3.18
CA ASP A 28 8.59 -7.94 -2.28
C ASP A 28 7.60 -7.02 -1.54
N GLY A 29 7.85 -6.79 -0.26
CA GLY A 29 6.98 -5.99 0.61
C GLY A 29 5.69 -6.65 1.06
N TYR A 30 4.71 -5.82 1.41
CA TYR A 30 3.43 -6.24 1.95
C TYR A 30 2.38 -6.33 0.85
N MET A 31 1.64 -7.44 0.80
CA MET A 31 0.64 -7.71 -0.24
C MET A 31 -0.59 -8.36 0.37
N ILE A 32 -1.75 -7.73 0.23
CA ILE A 32 -3.04 -8.28 0.63
C ILE A 32 -3.56 -9.20 -0.48
N SER A 33 -4.19 -10.32 -0.13
CA SER A 33 -4.72 -11.27 -1.13
C SER A 33 -6.22 -11.51 -1.00
N SER A 34 -6.88 -10.94 0.00
CA SER A 34 -8.28 -11.22 0.34
C SER A 34 -9.04 -9.97 0.80
N GLY A 35 -10.35 -9.99 0.62
CA GLY A 35 -11.27 -8.94 1.05
C GLY A 35 -11.42 -7.78 0.06
N GLN A 36 -12.27 -6.82 0.44
CA GLN A 36 -12.52 -5.61 -0.36
C GLN A 36 -11.26 -4.74 -0.61
N PRO A 37 -10.28 -4.63 0.32
CA PRO A 37 -9.06 -3.86 0.08
C PRO A 37 -8.27 -4.32 -1.15
N VAL A 38 -8.43 -5.56 -1.61
CA VAL A 38 -7.78 -6.03 -2.84
C VAL A 38 -8.21 -5.21 -4.06
N ASN A 39 -9.49 -4.83 -4.14
CA ASN A 39 -9.99 -4.09 -5.30
C ASN A 39 -9.59 -2.60 -5.26
N GLU A 40 -9.40 -2.05 -4.07
CA GLU A 40 -9.10 -0.62 -3.87
C GLU A 40 -7.60 -0.32 -3.82
N TYR A 41 -6.81 -1.22 -3.22
CA TYR A 41 -5.37 -1.01 -3.01
C TYR A 41 -4.49 -1.67 -4.06
N ILE A 42 -4.97 -2.69 -4.77
CA ILE A 42 -4.12 -3.48 -5.67
C ILE A 42 -4.46 -3.16 -7.11
N ASP A 43 -3.53 -2.51 -7.78
CA ASP A 43 -3.56 -2.42 -9.23
C ASP A 43 -2.92 -3.68 -9.82
N SER A 44 -3.57 -4.27 -10.82
CA SER A 44 -3.09 -5.49 -11.46
C SER A 44 -3.15 -5.39 -12.98
N ALA A 45 -2.05 -5.75 -13.61
CA ALA A 45 -1.91 -5.73 -15.06
C ALA A 45 -1.39 -7.07 -15.57
N VAL A 46 -1.99 -7.55 -16.66
CA VAL A 46 -1.53 -8.74 -17.39
C VAL A 46 -1.15 -8.32 -18.80
N ARG A 47 0.05 -8.72 -19.24
CA ARG A 47 0.53 -8.52 -20.60
C ARG A 47 1.20 -9.78 -21.13
N HIS A 48 1.17 -9.91 -22.44
CA HIS A 48 1.78 -11.02 -23.15
C HIS A 48 2.95 -10.50 -23.97
N VAL A 49 4.07 -11.22 -23.95
CA VAL A 49 5.28 -10.90 -24.71
C VAL A 49 5.54 -12.05 -25.66
N LEU A 50 5.69 -11.72 -26.95
CA LEU A 50 6.04 -12.69 -27.98
C LEU A 50 7.56 -12.87 -28.03
N LEU A 51 8.02 -14.10 -27.87
CA LEU A 51 9.40 -14.50 -28.10
C LEU A 51 9.44 -15.57 -29.19
N ARG A 52 10.62 -15.79 -29.77
CA ARG A 52 10.81 -16.85 -30.78
C ARG A 52 10.44 -18.25 -30.26
N GLN A 53 10.61 -18.52 -28.96
CA GLN A 53 10.26 -19.81 -28.35
C GLN A 53 8.76 -19.97 -28.04
N GLY A 54 7.97 -18.89 -28.12
CA GLY A 54 6.55 -18.86 -27.78
C GLY A 54 6.16 -17.58 -27.05
N VAL A 55 4.99 -17.57 -26.40
CA VAL A 55 4.48 -16.40 -25.67
C VAL A 55 4.80 -16.54 -24.17
N LEU A 56 5.29 -15.47 -23.56
CA LEU A 56 5.39 -15.32 -22.11
C LEU A 56 4.24 -14.47 -21.58
N GLY A 57 3.64 -14.89 -20.48
CA GLY A 57 2.70 -14.10 -19.70
C GLY A 57 3.41 -13.37 -18.58
N ILE A 58 3.16 -12.07 -18.45
CA ILE A 58 3.62 -11.26 -17.33
C ILE A 58 2.39 -10.75 -16.60
N LYS A 59 2.29 -11.06 -15.32
CA LYS A 59 1.28 -10.51 -14.42
C LYS A 59 1.98 -9.71 -13.33
N VAL A 60 1.65 -8.43 -13.23
CA VAL A 60 2.16 -7.52 -12.21
C VAL A 60 1.00 -7.15 -11.30
N LYS A 61 1.24 -7.18 -9.99
CA LYS A 61 0.36 -6.65 -8.94
C LYS A 61 1.15 -5.65 -8.12
N ILE A 62 0.61 -4.45 -7.93
CA ILE A 62 1.24 -3.40 -7.14
C ILE A 62 0.26 -3.01 -6.04
N MET A 63 0.69 -3.06 -4.78
CA MET A 63 -0.07 -2.54 -3.67
C MET A 63 0.29 -1.06 -3.49
N LEU A 64 -0.71 -0.21 -3.69
CA LEU A 64 -0.62 1.24 -3.49
C LEU A 64 -0.50 1.56 -2.00
N ASP A 65 0.13 2.69 -1.69
CA ASP A 65 0.16 3.19 -0.32
C ASP A 65 -1.12 3.97 0.01
N TRP A 66 -1.46 4.04 1.29
CA TRP A 66 -2.60 4.82 1.76
C TRP A 66 -2.25 6.32 1.71
N ASP A 67 -3.05 7.10 0.98
CA ASP A 67 -2.88 8.55 0.90
C ASP A 67 -4.20 9.25 1.29
N PRO A 68 -4.24 10.03 2.40
CA PRO A 68 -5.43 10.77 2.78
C PRO A 68 -5.84 11.84 1.76
N LYS A 69 -4.93 12.25 0.85
CA LYS A 69 -5.22 13.20 -0.24
C LYS A 69 -5.72 12.51 -1.52
N GLY A 70 -5.66 11.19 -1.59
CA GLY A 70 -6.20 10.40 -2.70
C GLY A 70 -5.50 10.59 -4.05
N LYS A 71 -4.25 11.06 -4.09
CA LYS A 71 -3.56 11.32 -5.37
C LYS A 71 -2.93 10.07 -5.97
N VAL A 72 -2.32 9.24 -5.12
CA VAL A 72 -1.54 8.07 -5.55
C VAL A 72 -2.19 6.77 -5.11
N GLY A 73 -3.05 6.81 -4.08
CA GLY A 73 -3.69 5.63 -3.53
C GLY A 73 -5.08 5.91 -2.95
N PRO A 74 -5.72 4.87 -2.42
CA PRO A 74 -7.06 4.97 -1.85
C PRO A 74 -7.10 5.86 -0.61
N ILE A 75 -8.21 6.59 -0.46
CA ILE A 75 -8.47 7.50 0.67
C ILE A 75 -8.84 6.70 1.93
N THR A 76 -9.55 5.59 1.74
CA THR A 76 -10.02 4.68 2.80
C THR A 76 -8.83 3.95 3.41
N PRO A 77 -8.54 4.10 4.71
CA PRO A 77 -7.46 3.36 5.36
C PRO A 77 -7.76 1.86 5.38
N LEU A 78 -6.72 1.05 5.57
CA LEU A 78 -6.89 -0.39 5.76
C LEU A 78 -7.77 -0.64 7.01
N PRO A 79 -8.72 -1.57 6.93
CA PRO A 79 -9.68 -1.82 8.01
C PRO A 79 -9.00 -2.27 9.31
N ASP A 80 -7.82 -2.88 9.21
CA ASP A 80 -7.06 -3.39 10.34
C ASP A 80 -6.16 -2.33 10.99
N LEU A 81 -5.99 -1.16 10.38
CA LEU A 81 -5.08 -0.10 10.85
C LEU A 81 -5.83 0.91 11.72
N VAL A 82 -5.74 0.75 13.04
CA VAL A 82 -6.30 1.70 14.01
C VAL A 82 -5.21 2.67 14.49
N THR A 83 -5.41 3.96 14.28
CA THR A 83 -4.49 5.01 14.79
C THR A 83 -4.97 5.46 16.16
N ILE A 84 -4.19 5.17 17.20
CA ILE A 84 -4.46 5.61 18.57
C ILE A 84 -3.77 6.96 18.78
N HIS A 85 -4.56 8.02 18.94
CA HIS A 85 -4.02 9.34 19.25
C HIS A 85 -3.65 9.42 20.73
N THR A 86 -2.49 10.00 21.03
CA THR A 86 -2.10 10.30 22.41
C THR A 86 -3.06 11.33 23.01
N PRO A 87 -3.35 11.23 24.31
CA PRO A 87 -4.16 12.24 24.99
C PRO A 87 -3.52 13.61 24.80
N LYS A 88 -4.36 14.63 24.60
CA LYS A 88 -3.90 16.01 24.54
C LYS A 88 -3.43 16.41 25.93
N ASP A 89 -2.22 16.95 26.03
CA ASP A 89 -1.75 17.52 27.29
C ASP A 89 -2.68 18.68 27.69
N GLU A 90 -3.33 18.54 28.84
CA GLU A 90 -4.08 19.63 29.46
C GLU A 90 -3.07 20.67 29.96
N ASP A 91 -3.09 21.86 29.37
CA ASP A 91 -2.47 23.03 29.98
C ASP A 91 -3.03 23.15 31.41
N GLU A 92 -2.17 23.02 32.42
CA GLU A 92 -2.56 23.27 33.81
C GLU A 92 -3.35 24.58 33.87
N PRO A 93 -4.54 24.60 34.51
CA PRO A 93 -5.32 25.83 34.59
C PRO A 93 -4.44 26.88 35.27
N ARG A 94 -4.01 27.88 34.49
CA ARG A 94 -3.25 29.02 35.02
C ARG A 94 -4.04 29.58 36.19
N PRO A 95 -3.46 29.67 37.40
CA PRO A 95 -4.17 30.19 38.54
C PRO A 95 -4.68 31.60 38.20
N PRO A 96 -5.91 31.94 38.58
CA PRO A 96 -6.44 33.27 38.31
C PRO A 96 -5.53 34.30 38.96
N VAL A 97 -5.04 35.25 38.16
CA VAL A 97 -4.27 36.38 38.66
C VAL A 97 -5.20 37.16 39.59
N LEU A 98 -4.95 37.10 40.89
CA LEU A 98 -5.61 37.94 41.88
C LEU A 98 -5.36 39.41 41.49
N ALA A 99 -6.38 40.07 40.96
CA ALA A 99 -6.33 41.51 40.76
C ALA A 99 -6.09 42.17 42.12
N PRO A 100 -5.11 43.09 42.25
CA PRO A 100 -4.91 43.80 43.50
C PRO A 100 -6.17 44.63 43.81
N PRO A 101 -6.63 44.69 45.07
CA PRO A 101 -7.75 45.53 45.44
C PRO A 101 -7.39 46.99 45.16
N GLU A 102 -8.18 47.65 44.30
CA GLU A 102 -8.10 49.10 44.10
C GLU A 102 -8.37 49.79 45.44
N VAL A 103 -7.45 50.67 45.83
CA VAL A 103 -7.53 51.56 47.00
C VAL A 103 -8.15 52.88 46.58
#